data_AF-A0A519Z520-F1
#
_entry.id   AF-A0A519Z520-F1
#
_cell.length_a   1.000
_cell.length_b   1.000
_cell.length_c   1.000
_cell.angle_alpha   90.00
_cell.angle_beta   90.00
_cell.angle_gamma   90.00
#
_symmetry.space_group_name_H-M   'P 1'
#
loop_
_entity.id
_entity.type
_entity.pdbx_description
1 polymer ?
#
loop_
_entity_poly.entity_id
_entity_poly.type
_entity_poly.pdbx_seq_one_letter_code
_entity_poly.pdbx_strand_id
1 'polypeptide(L)'
;MNTETLRGLAHLARLEFDPAREGQMLTDLNKILDWVAQLEKVDTEGVQPLVHLSHEINVLRDDVATNSISHQDGLRNAPRKDSDYFRVPKVLD
;
A
#
# COMPACT_ATOMS: atom_id res chain seq x y z
N MET A 1 -11.76 10.31 -13.88
CA MET A 1 -11.85 8.88 -13.51
C MET A 1 -13.30 8.41 -13.55
N ASN A 2 -13.59 7.14 -13.85
CA ASN A 2 -14.95 6.57 -13.86
C ASN A 2 -15.16 5.52 -12.74
N THR A 3 -16.42 5.08 -12.54
CA THR A 3 -16.79 4.12 -11.48
C THR A 3 -16.09 2.77 -11.60
N GLU A 4 -15.89 2.28 -12.82
CA GLU A 4 -15.17 1.02 -13.05
C GLU A 4 -13.73 1.09 -12.56
N THR A 5 -13.04 2.19 -12.86
CA THR A 5 -11.66 2.43 -12.41
C THR A 5 -11.60 2.57 -10.88
N LEU A 6 -12.59 3.23 -10.26
CA LEU A 6 -12.69 3.32 -8.81
C LEU A 6 -12.83 1.93 -8.15
N ARG A 7 -13.68 1.07 -8.70
CA ARG A 7 -13.84 -0.32 -8.22
C ARG A 7 -12.57 -1.15 -8.41
N GLY A 8 -11.89 -0.98 -9.55
CA GLY A 8 -10.60 -1.61 -9.80
C GLY A 8 -9.55 -1.20 -8.76
N LEU A 9 -9.45 0.10 -8.46
CA LEU A 9 -8.57 0.63 -7.41
C LEU A 9 -8.94 0.08 -6.02
N ALA A 10 -10.24 0.00 -5.70
CA ALA A 10 -10.72 -0.59 -4.46
C ALA A 10 -10.21 -2.03 -4.29
N HIS A 11 -10.35 -2.83 -5.35
CA HIS A 11 -9.91 -4.21 -5.35
C HIS A 11 -8.39 -4.34 -5.16
N LEU A 12 -7.61 -3.52 -5.87
CA LEU A 12 -6.14 -3.49 -5.75
C LEU A 12 -5.69 -3.10 -4.34
N ALA A 13 -6.39 -2.16 -3.71
CA ALA A 13 -6.11 -1.70 -2.35
C ALA A 13 -6.75 -2.59 -1.26
N ARG A 14 -7.49 -3.65 -1.63
CA ARG A 14 -8.27 -4.50 -0.71
C ARG A 14 -9.25 -3.70 0.16
N LEU A 15 -9.90 -2.69 -0.44
CA LEU A 15 -10.94 -1.88 0.18
C LEU A 15 -12.32 -2.33 -0.28
N GLU A 16 -13.24 -2.48 0.67
CA GLU A 16 -14.66 -2.67 0.42
C GLU A 16 -15.38 -1.34 0.61
N PHE A 17 -16.18 -0.93 -0.37
CA PHE A 17 -16.90 0.35 -0.35
C PHE A 17 -18.41 0.14 -0.17
N ASP A 18 -19.02 1.02 0.60
CA ASP A 18 -20.47 1.17 0.65
C ASP A 18 -20.96 1.73 -0.69
N PRO A 19 -21.83 1.01 -1.43
CA PRO A 19 -22.38 1.47 -2.71
C PRO A 19 -23.07 2.83 -2.61
N ALA A 20 -23.64 3.18 -1.45
CA ALA A 20 -24.30 4.47 -1.25
C ALA A 20 -23.32 5.65 -1.26
N ARG A 21 -22.04 5.42 -0.94
CA ARG A 21 -20.98 6.45 -0.86
C ARG A 21 -20.09 6.51 -2.09
N GLU A 22 -20.25 5.58 -3.03
CA GLU A 22 -19.42 5.45 -4.22
C GLU A 22 -19.41 6.73 -5.07
N GLY A 23 -20.56 7.37 -5.25
CA GLY A 23 -20.67 8.62 -6.02
C GLY A 23 -19.94 9.81 -5.38
N GLN A 24 -19.97 9.90 -4.05
CA GLN A 24 -19.23 10.94 -3.32
C GLN A 24 -17.72 10.70 -3.43
N MET A 25 -17.28 9.45 -3.24
CA MET A 25 -15.88 9.07 -3.35
C MET A 25 -15.31 9.37 -4.75
N LEU A 26 -16.08 9.06 -5.79
CA LEU A 26 -15.71 9.39 -7.17
C LEU A 26 -15.51 10.89 -7.37
N THR A 27 -16.41 11.70 -6.79
CA THR A 27 -16.34 13.16 -6.88
C THR A 27 -15.09 13.69 -6.18
N ASP A 28 -14.82 13.22 -4.96
CA ASP A 28 -13.69 13.72 -4.16
C ASP A 28 -12.34 13.26 -4.74
N LEU A 29 -12.24 12.03 -5.25
CA LEU A 29 -11.03 11.55 -5.90
C LEU A 29 -10.75 12.31 -7.22
N ASN A 30 -11.78 12.63 -8.01
CA ASN A 30 -11.58 13.48 -9.20
C ASN A 30 -11.07 14.88 -8.82
N LYS A 31 -11.59 15.51 -7.75
CA LYS A 31 -11.06 16.80 -7.27
C LYS A 31 -9.58 16.73 -6.88
N ILE A 32 -9.15 15.64 -6.23
CA ILE A 32 -7.75 15.43 -5.87
C ILE A 32 -6.89 15.30 -7.13
N LEU A 33 -7.34 14.54 -8.13
CA LEU A 33 -6.63 14.39 -9.40
C LEU A 33 -6.52 15.72 -10.15
N ASP A 34 -7.59 16.51 -10.19
CA ASP A 34 -7.60 17.84 -10.80
C ASP A 34 -6.63 18.81 -10.09
N TRP A 35 -6.50 18.68 -8.77
CA TRP A 35 -5.52 19.45 -8.00
C TRP A 35 -4.08 19.01 -8.31
N VAL A 36 -3.81 17.71 -8.38
CA VAL A 36 -2.49 17.17 -8.73
C VAL A 36 -2.09 17.54 -10.17
N ALA A 37 -3.06 17.61 -11.10
CA ALA A 37 -2.82 18.03 -12.48
C ALA A 37 -2.24 19.46 -12.60
N GLN A 38 -2.32 20.28 -11.55
CA GLN A 38 -1.63 21.57 -11.55
C GLN A 38 -0.11 21.45 -11.67
N LEU A 39 0.47 20.32 -11.25
CA LEU A 39 1.90 20.03 -11.37
C LEU A 39 2.34 19.84 -12.83
N GLU A 40 1.44 19.49 -13.75
CA GLU A 40 1.74 19.34 -15.18
C GLU A 40 2.18 20.66 -15.85
N LYS A 41 1.91 21.80 -15.21
CA LYS A 41 2.33 23.13 -15.69
C LYS A 41 3.82 23.40 -15.47
N VAL A 42 4.49 22.59 -14.65
CA VAL A 42 5.91 22.74 -14.33
C VAL A 42 6.70 21.91 -15.31
N ASP A 43 7.59 22.56 -16.07
CA ASP A 43 8.52 21.86 -16.95
C ASP A 43 9.57 21.11 -16.12
N THR A 44 9.62 19.79 -16.31
CA THR A 44 10.59 18.90 -15.67
C THR A 44 11.52 18.23 -16.69
N GLU A 45 11.58 18.74 -17.94
CA GLU A 45 12.49 18.21 -18.96
C GLU A 45 13.95 18.29 -18.48
N GLY A 46 14.65 17.16 -18.53
CA GLY A 46 16.03 17.04 -18.07
C GLY A 46 16.23 16.97 -16.55
N VAL A 47 15.17 17.09 -15.74
CA VAL A 47 15.26 16.95 -14.27
C VAL A 47 15.20 15.47 -13.89
N GLN A 48 16.24 14.97 -13.22
CA GLN A 48 16.26 13.60 -12.72
C GLN A 48 15.32 13.43 -11.52
N PRO A 49 14.51 12.34 -11.47
CA PRO A 49 13.65 12.06 -10.33
C PRO A 49 14.46 11.88 -9.03
N LEU A 50 13.98 12.48 -7.95
CA LEU A 50 14.56 12.30 -6.63
C LEU A 50 14.01 11.02 -5.99
N VAL A 51 14.81 9.95 -5.94
CA VAL A 51 14.41 8.65 -5.40
C VAL A 51 14.68 8.55 -3.89
N HIS A 52 15.86 8.96 -3.45
CA HIS A 52 16.28 8.96 -2.05
C HIS A 52 17.00 10.28 -1.73
N LEU A 53 16.86 10.74 -0.49
CA LEU A 53 17.58 11.91 0.03
C LEU A 53 19.03 11.56 0.44
N SER A 54 19.30 10.27 0.72
CA SER A 54 20.63 9.80 1.10
C SER A 54 21.43 9.36 -0.11
N HIS A 55 22.76 9.45 0.01
CA HIS A 55 23.73 9.02 -1.00
C HIS A 55 24.22 7.59 -0.77
N GLU A 56 23.50 6.81 0.05
CA GLU A 56 23.91 5.48 0.43
C GLU A 56 23.75 4.52 -0.75
N ILE A 57 24.82 3.79 -1.04
CA ILE A 57 24.88 2.84 -2.14
C ILE A 57 25.38 1.53 -1.53
N ASN A 58 24.68 0.42 -1.82
CA ASN A 58 25.08 -0.93 -1.39
C ASN A 58 25.27 -1.07 0.13
N VAL A 59 24.30 -0.59 0.93
CA VAL A 59 24.28 -0.87 2.37
C VAL A 59 23.90 -2.33 2.58
N LEU A 60 24.93 -3.19 2.62
CA LEU A 60 24.78 -4.62 2.81
C LEU A 60 24.73 -4.98 4.29
N ARG A 61 23.94 -6.00 4.62
CA ARG A 61 23.92 -6.67 5.92
C ARG A 61 24.85 -7.89 5.86
N ASP A 62 25.64 -8.10 6.90
CA ASP A 62 26.45 -9.31 7.05
C ASP A 62 25.56 -10.57 7.01
N ASP A 63 26.07 -11.64 6.40
CA ASP A 63 25.36 -12.91 6.32
C ASP A 63 25.47 -13.74 7.62
N VAL A 64 24.86 -13.21 8.68
CA VAL A 64 24.81 -13.85 10.00
C VAL A 64 23.36 -14.13 10.35
N ALA A 65 23.05 -15.38 10.71
CA ALA A 65 21.71 -15.78 11.12
C ALA A 65 21.41 -15.27 12.54
N THR A 66 20.28 -14.58 12.69
CA THR A 66 19.80 -14.08 13.98
C THR A 66 18.33 -14.42 14.18
N ASN A 67 17.96 -15.03 15.31
CA ASN A 67 16.57 -15.20 15.69
C ASN A 67 16.18 -14.14 16.72
N SER A 68 15.60 -13.03 16.25
CA SER A 68 15.37 -11.83 17.06
C SER A 68 14.01 -11.82 17.80
N ILE A 69 13.13 -12.79 17.53
CA ILE A 69 11.78 -12.82 18.09
C ILE A 69 11.41 -14.23 18.56
N SER A 70 10.84 -14.33 19.76
CA SER A 70 10.29 -15.60 20.22
C SER A 70 8.99 -15.92 19.47
N HIS A 71 8.64 -17.20 19.39
CA HIS A 71 7.38 -17.63 18.80
C HIS A 71 6.16 -16.98 19.48
N GLN A 72 6.19 -16.91 20.82
CA GLN A 72 5.15 -16.27 21.61
C GLN A 72 5.01 -14.77 21.29
N ASP A 73 6.12 -14.06 21.13
CA ASP A 73 6.12 -12.64 20.77
C ASP A 73 5.62 -12.42 19.34
N GLY A 74 6.02 -13.28 18.40
CA GLY A 74 5.55 -13.22 17.02
C GLY A 74 4.03 -13.36 16.90
N LEU A 75 3.44 -14.23 17.72
CA LEU A 75 2.00 -14.47 17.76
C LEU A 75 1.23 -13.52 18.68
N ARG A 76 1.89 -12.59 19.39
CA ARG A 76 1.25 -11.76 20.42
C ARG A 76 0.11 -10.91 19.88
N ASN A 77 0.27 -10.36 18.67
CA ASN A 77 -0.70 -9.45 18.04
C ASN A 77 -1.58 -10.13 16.99
N ALA A 78 -1.50 -11.45 16.84
CA ALA A 78 -2.29 -12.19 15.86
C ALA A 78 -3.79 -12.08 16.18
N PRO A 79 -4.65 -11.55 15.28
CA PRO A 79 -6.10 -11.48 15.53
C PRO A 79 -6.74 -12.85 15.74
N ARG A 80 -6.21 -13.87 15.05
CA ARG A 80 -6.53 -15.28 15.25
C ARG A 80 -5.27 -16.11 15.10
N LYS A 81 -5.06 -17.04 16.03
CA LYS A 81 -3.96 -17.99 16.04
C LYS A 81 -4.41 -19.33 16.59
N ASP A 82 -3.65 -20.37 16.28
CA ASP A 82 -3.67 -21.61 17.05
C ASP A 82 -2.39 -21.72 17.90
N SER A 83 -2.03 -22.94 18.30
CA SER A 83 -0.83 -23.21 19.09
C SER A 83 0.42 -22.60 18.46
N ASP A 84 0.56 -22.72 17.14
CA ASP A 84 1.82 -22.44 16.44
C ASP A 84 1.70 -21.49 15.24
N TYR A 85 0.49 -21.24 14.73
CA TYR A 85 0.26 -20.59 13.44
C TYR A 85 -0.73 -19.41 13.50
N PHE A 86 -0.58 -18.48 12.56
CA PHE A 86 -1.61 -17.49 12.25
C PHE A 86 -2.78 -18.15 11.52
N ARG A 87 -3.99 -17.93 12.00
CA ARG A 87 -5.18 -18.53 11.39
C ARG A 87 -5.87 -17.55 10.45
N VAL A 88 -5.95 -17.91 9.18
CA VAL A 88 -6.63 -17.14 8.12
C VAL A 88 -7.69 -17.99 7.42
N PRO A 89 -8.70 -17.39 6.76
CA PRO A 89 -9.61 -18.13 5.88
C PRO A 89 -8.84 -18.90 4.81
N LYS A 90 -9.33 -20.11 4.47
CA LYS A 90 -8.72 -20.91 3.41
C LYS A 90 -8.83 -20.17 2.08
N VAL A 91 -7.70 -20.05 1.37
CA VAL A 91 -7.71 -19.58 -0.02
C VAL A 91 -8.33 -20.69 -0.87
N LEU A 92 -9.44 -20.39 -1.52
CA LEU A 92 -10.13 -21.25 -2.48
C LEU A 92 -10.01 -20.60 -3.85
N ASP A 93 -9.80 -21.42 -4.88
CA ASP A 93 -9.82 -21.00 -6.29
C ASP A 93 -11.25 -21.00 -6.85
#